data_AF-M1CDB4-F1
#
_entry.id   AF-M1CDB4-F1
#
_cell.length_a   1.000
_cell.length_b   1.000
_cell.length_c   1.000
_cell.angle_alpha   90.00
_cell.angle_beta   90.00
_cell.angle_gamma   90.00
#
_symmetry.space_group_name_H-M   'P 1'
#
loop_
_entity.id
_entity.type
_entity.pdbx_description
1 polymer ?
#
loop_
_entity_poly.entity_id
_entity_poly.type
_entity_poly.pdbx_seq_one_letter_code
_entity_poly.pdbx_strand_id
1 'polypeptide(L)'
;MTMLQFILWVVWAGFTRHPSRWKLWVVVAGGILSTLIKIYDFPPYMGYVDADALWHAMSIPLTYLWWSFVRDDSQFGTTTLTKKAK
;
A
#
# COMPACT_ATOMS: atom_id res chain seq x y z
N MET A 1 -12.31 -9.52 -1.49
CA MET A 1 -11.58 -9.56 -0.21
C MET A 1 -10.51 -8.45 -0.16
N THR A 2 -10.87 -7.18 -0.36
CA THR A 2 -9.90 -6.05 -0.47
C THR A 2 -10.28 -4.87 0.43
N MET A 3 -11.58 -4.59 0.58
CA MET A 3 -12.08 -3.48 1.40
C MET A 3 -11.75 -3.63 2.89
N LEU A 4 -11.91 -4.83 3.44
CA LEU A 4 -11.61 -5.09 4.86
C LEU A 4 -10.13 -4.86 5.17
N GLN A 5 -9.25 -5.26 4.24
CA GLN A 5 -7.82 -5.07 4.37
C GLN A 5 -7.47 -3.58 4.37
N PHE A 6 -8.01 -2.79 3.43
CA PHE A 6 -7.76 -1.34 3.43
C PHE A 6 -8.23 -0.65 4.72
N ILE A 7 -9.41 -1.03 5.24
CA ILE A 7 -9.95 -0.46 6.48
C ILE A 7 -9.01 -0.76 7.67
N LEU A 8 -8.55 -2.00 7.80
CA LEU A 8 -7.61 -2.39 8.86
C LEU A 8 -6.32 -1.57 8.80
N TRP A 9 -5.77 -1.33 7.60
CA TRP A 9 -4.55 -0.56 7.43
C TRP A 9 -4.75 0.95 7.65
N VAL A 10 -5.91 1.50 7.29
CA VAL A 10 -6.27 2.89 7.62
C VAL A 10 -6.34 3.08 9.13
N VAL A 11 -7.03 2.18 9.84
CA VAL A 11 -7.14 2.23 11.29
C VAL A 11 -5.75 2.10 11.93
N TRP A 12 -4.93 1.14 11.49
CA TRP A 12 -3.58 0.97 12.02
C TRP A 12 -2.69 2.19 11.76
N ALA A 13 -2.71 2.77 10.56
CA ALA A 13 -1.92 3.95 10.20
C ALA A 13 -2.38 5.22 10.95
N GLY A 14 -3.66 5.30 11.33
CA GLY A 14 -4.22 6.39 12.13
C GLY A 14 -3.86 6.31 13.60
N PHE A 15 -3.86 5.12 14.19
CA PHE A 15 -3.57 4.92 15.61
C PHE A 15 -2.07 4.80 15.91
N THR A 16 -1.25 4.33 14.97
CA THR A 16 0.16 4.08 15.22
C THR A 16 1.03 5.28 14.85
N ARG A 17 1.83 5.79 15.80
CA ARG A 17 2.87 6.83 15.55
C ARG A 17 4.15 6.26 14.93
N HIS A 18 4.04 5.24 14.06
CA HIS A 18 5.20 4.62 13.42
C HIS A 18 5.76 5.56 12.34
N PRO A 19 7.09 5.76 12.26
CA PRO A 19 7.70 6.66 11.27
C PRO A 19 7.41 6.26 9.81
N SER A 20 7.13 4.97 9.56
CA SER A 20 6.79 4.45 8.23
C SER A 20 5.29 4.51 7.87
N ARG A 21 4.44 5.19 8.66
CA ARG A 21 2.99 5.29 8.39
C ARG A 21 2.64 5.87 7.01
N TRP A 22 3.52 6.71 6.45
CA TRP A 22 3.31 7.33 5.14
C TRP A 22 3.24 6.29 4.01
N LYS A 23 3.98 5.17 4.13
CA LYS A 23 3.96 4.07 3.14
C LYS A 23 2.59 3.39 3.09
N LEU A 24 1.94 3.24 4.25
CA LEU A 24 0.59 2.68 4.35
C LEU A 24 -0.46 3.63 3.79
N TRP A 25 -0.33 4.94 4.02
CA TRP A 25 -1.19 5.93 3.38
C TRP A 25 -1.09 5.86 1.85
N VAL A 26 0.12 5.66 1.31
CA VAL A 26 0.33 5.45 -0.14
C VAL A 26 -0.33 4.16 -0.62
N VAL A 27 -0.27 3.06 0.15
CA VAL A 27 -0.92 1.78 -0.18
C VAL A 27 -2.45 1.91 -0.21
N VAL A 28 -3.02 2.62 0.77
CA VAL A 28 -4.47 2.88 0.84
C VAL A 28 -4.91 3.78 -0.32
N ALA A 29 -4.20 4.90 -0.55
CA ALA A 29 -4.51 5.82 -1.63
C ALA A 29 -4.38 5.14 -3.00
N GLY A 30 -3.33 4.34 -3.19
CA GLY A 30 -3.14 3.54 -4.40
C GLY A 30 -4.26 2.52 -4.60
N GLY A 31 -4.71 1.83 -3.55
CA GLY A 31 -5.83 0.89 -3.61
C GLY A 31 -7.18 1.53 -3.97
N ILE A 32 -7.46 2.72 -3.43
CA ILE A 32 -8.65 3.52 -3.78
C ILE A 32 -8.58 3.95 -5.25
N LEU A 33 -7.43 4.48 -5.69
CA LEU A 33 -7.22 4.91 -7.07
C LEU A 33 -7.32 3.73 -8.06
N SER A 34 -6.78 2.58 -7.69
CA SER A 34 -6.93 1.32 -8.43
C SER A 34 -8.41 0.94 -8.61
N THR A 35 -9.21 1.06 -7.55
CA THR A 35 -10.65 0.76 -7.60
C THR A 35 -11.39 1.77 -8.50
N LEU A 36 -10.99 3.04 -8.47
CA LEU A 36 -11.56 4.09 -9.34
C LEU A 36 -11.27 3.83 -10.82
N ILE A 37 -10.03 3.44 -11.16
CA ILE A 37 -9.64 3.06 -12.52
C ILE A 37 -10.49 1.90 -13.02
N LYS A 38 -10.71 0.90 -12.17
CA LYS A 38 -11.50 -0.28 -12.49
C LYS A 38 -13.00 0.02 -12.68
N ILE A 39 -13.54 1.02 -12.00
CA ILE A 39 -14.94 1.46 -12.14
C ILE A 39 -15.13 2.30 -13.41
N TYR A 40 -14.11 3.03 -13.85
CA TYR A 40 -14.24 3.90 -15.02
C TYR A 40 -14.27 3.10 -16.35
N ASP A 41 -13.70 1.90 -16.40
CA ASP A 41 -13.73 0.96 -17.52
C ASP A 41 -13.75 1.63 -18.91
N PHE A 42 -12.72 2.43 -19.18
CA PHE A 42 -12.61 3.13 -20.45
C PHE A 42 -12.08 2.20 -21.55
N PRO A 43 -12.62 2.29 -22.78
CA PRO A 43 -12.00 1.64 -23.93
C PRO A 43 -10.57 2.15 -24.13
N PRO A 44 -9.64 1.30 -24.59
CA PRO A 44 -8.22 1.59 -24.66
C PRO A 44 -7.95 2.88 -25.43
N TYR A 45 -7.32 3.85 -24.77
CA TYR A 45 -6.97 5.10 -25.42
C TYR A 45 -5.76 4.85 -26.34
N MET A 46 -5.95 5.05 -27.65
CA MET A 46 -4.93 4.79 -28.70
C MET A 46 -4.38 3.35 -28.77
N GLY A 47 -5.02 2.36 -28.14
CA GLY A 47 -4.60 0.96 -28.20
C GLY A 47 -3.40 0.58 -27.31
N TYR A 48 -2.93 1.47 -26.44
CA TYR A 48 -1.77 1.22 -25.56
C TYR A 48 -2.07 1.30 -24.06
N VAL A 49 -3.05 2.10 -23.65
CA VAL A 49 -3.36 2.33 -22.24
C VAL A 49 -4.83 2.05 -22.00
N ASP A 50 -5.11 0.92 -21.36
CA ASP A 50 -6.43 0.58 -20.82
C ASP A 50 -6.43 0.65 -19.28
N ALA A 51 -7.61 0.50 -18.70
CA ALA A 51 -7.77 0.47 -17.25
C ALA A 51 -6.95 -0.66 -16.59
N ASP A 52 -6.72 -1.76 -17.29
CA ASP A 52 -5.97 -2.92 -16.79
C ASP A 52 -4.45 -2.68 -16.76
N ALA A 53 -3.89 -2.03 -17.78
CA ALA A 53 -2.50 -1.63 -17.86
C ALA A 53 -2.18 -0.56 -16.81
N LEU A 54 -3.08 0.41 -16.59
CA LEU A 54 -2.92 1.41 -15.54
C LEU A 54 -2.97 0.77 -14.15
N TRP A 55 -3.90 -0.18 -13.95
CA TRP A 55 -3.99 -0.97 -12.72
C TRP A 55 -2.68 -1.75 -12.46
N HIS A 56 -2.15 -2.43 -13.48
CA HIS A 56 -0.90 -3.18 -13.37
C HIS A 56 0.30 -2.26 -13.10
N ALA A 57 0.40 -1.13 -13.80
CA ALA A 57 1.46 -0.15 -13.60
C ALA A 57 1.47 0.43 -12.18
N MET A 58 0.30 0.65 -11.59
CA MET A 58 0.19 1.11 -10.21
C MET A 58 0.50 0.03 -9.18
N SER A 59 0.18 -1.23 -9.48
CA SER A 59 0.40 -2.34 -8.54
C SER A 59 1.89 -2.57 -8.25
N ILE A 60 2.77 -2.41 -9.25
CA ILE A 60 4.22 -2.62 -9.12
C ILE A 60 4.87 -1.76 -8.02
N PRO A 61 4.79 -0.40 -8.07
CA PRO A 61 5.38 0.44 -7.03
C PRO A 61 4.66 0.24 -5.68
N LEU A 62 3.36 -0.06 -5.68
CA LEU A 62 2.60 -0.32 -4.46
C LEU A 62 3.12 -1.57 -3.71
N THR A 63 3.38 -2.64 -4.44
CA THR A 63 3.96 -3.88 -3.88
C THR A 63 5.37 -3.64 -3.35
N TYR A 64 6.18 -2.83 -4.04
CA TYR A 64 7.50 -2.46 -3.55
C TYR A 64 7.43 -1.67 -2.23
N LEU A 65 6.55 -0.67 -2.16
CA LEU A 65 6.28 0.10 -0.94
C LEU A 65 5.80 -0.77 0.22
N TRP A 66 4.97 -1.77 -0.08
CA TRP A 66 4.50 -2.74 0.90
C TRP A 66 5.64 -3.54 1.53
N TRP A 67 6.51 -4.14 0.71
CA TRP A 67 7.66 -4.90 1.21
C TRP A 67 8.65 -4.02 1.96
N SER A 68 8.80 -2.77 1.53
CA SER A 68 9.59 -1.76 2.25
C SER A 68 9.02 -1.46 3.64
N PHE A 69 7.70 -1.43 3.80
CA PHE A 69 7.05 -1.29 5.11
C PHE A 69 7.28 -2.53 6.00
N VAL A 70 7.10 -3.75 5.47
CA VAL A 70 7.31 -5.00 6.23
C VAL A 70 8.74 -5.10 6.73
N ARG A 71 9.73 -4.72 5.90
CA ARG A 71 11.13 -4.68 6.31
C ARG A 71 11.34 -3.70 7.46
N ASP A 72 10.84 -2.48 7.33
CA ASP A 72 11.02 -1.45 8.37
C ASP A 72 10.34 -1.85 9.69
N ASP A 73 9.17 -2.47 9.64
CA ASP A 73 8.46 -2.99 10.81
C ASP A 73 9.25 -4.11 11.51
N SER A 74 9.84 -5.04 10.72
CA SER A 74 10.70 -6.09 11.27
C SER A 74 11.98 -5.56 11.94
N GLN A 75 12.57 -4.50 11.38
CA GLN A 75 13.74 -3.82 11.96
C GLN A 75 13.38 -3.09 13.25
N PHE A 76 12.20 -2.46 13.31
CA PHE A 76 11.71 -1.81 14.52
C PHE A 76 11.45 -2.82 15.65
N GLY A 77 10.81 -3.95 15.33
CA GLY A 77 10.55 -5.04 16.28
C GLY A 77 11.83 -5.67 16.83
N THR A 78 12.82 -5.95 15.98
CA THR A 78 14.10 -6.51 16.42
C THR A 78 14.88 -5.53 17.30
N THR A 79 14.96 -4.25 16.91
CA THR A 79 15.68 -3.22 17.69
C THR A 79 15.08 -3.02 19.08
N THR A 80 13.75 -3.06 19.21
CA THR A 80 13.07 -2.94 20.50
C THR A 80 13.31 -4.15 21.39
N LEU A 81 13.34 -5.36 20.84
CA LEU A 81 13.68 -6.58 21.58
C LEU A 81 15.13 -6.59 22.05
N THR A 82 16.09 -6.22 21.20
CA THR A 82 17.52 -6.19 21.57
C THR A 82 17.81 -5.13 22.62
N LYS A 83 17.15 -3.96 22.57
CA LYS A 83 17.25 -2.93 23.64
C LYS A 83 16.66 -3.37 24.97
N LYS A 84 15.68 -4.28 24.97
CA LYS A 84 15.03 -4.78 26.19
C LYS A 84 15.83 -5.93 26.85
N ALA A 85 16.68 -6.60 26.06
CA ALA A 85 17.53 -7.71 26.51
C ALA A 85 18.91 -7.26 27.06
N LYS A 86 19.23 -5.96 26.96
CA LYS A 86 20.48 -5.35 27.44
C LYS A 86 20.18 -4.44 28.62
#